data_AF-A0A9E5HFX7-F1
#
_entry.id   AF-A0A9E5HFX7-F1
#
_cell.length_a   1.000
_cell.length_b   1.000
_cell.length_c   1.000
_cell.angle_alpha   90.00
_cell.angle_beta   90.00
_cell.angle_gamma   90.00
#
_symmetry.space_group_name_H-M   'P 1'
#
loop_
_entity.id
_entity.type
_entity.pdbx_description
1 polymer ?
#
loop_
_entity_poly.entity_id
_entity_poly.type
_entity_poly.pdbx_seq_one_letter_code
_entity_poly.pdbx_strand_id
1 'polypeptide(L)'
;NLPAGPSILESFEAAGLSLDDPERGTLIEPFIGTPFFEQFQKFDFYGDVPVQIEELKLPAQRMPKEIFYLPAFFALFIIILLQRRRQTEPAF
;
A
#
# COMPACT_ATOMS: atom_id res chain seq x y z
N ASN A 1 -3.80 -1.97 7.57
CA ASN A 1 -2.69 -2.92 7.37
C ASN A 1 -2.96 -4.13 8.23
N LEU A 2 -2.99 -5.32 7.65
CA LEU A 2 -3.12 -6.55 8.42
C LEU A 2 -1.87 -6.71 9.30
N PRO A 3 -2.01 -7.05 10.59
CA PRO A 3 -0.89 -7.41 11.44
C PRO A 3 -0.21 -8.67 10.87
N ALA A 4 1.11 -8.72 10.93
CA ALA A 4 1.86 -9.86 10.41
C ALA A 4 1.80 -11.03 11.41
N GLY A 5 1.05 -12.07 11.05
CA GLY A 5 1.08 -13.38 11.69
C GLY A 5 1.93 -14.38 10.89
N PRO A 6 2.34 -15.51 11.49
CA PRO A 6 3.02 -16.60 10.78
C PRO A 6 2.12 -17.27 9.73
N SER A 7 0.80 -17.06 9.77
CA SER A 7 -0.14 -17.46 8.71
C SER A 7 -1.12 -16.33 8.34
N ILE A 8 -1.73 -16.43 7.15
CA ILE A 8 -2.73 -15.46 6.67
C ILE A 8 -3.97 -15.47 7.56
N LEU A 9 -4.40 -16.66 8.01
CA LEU A 9 -5.55 -16.81 8.90
C LEU A 9 -5.33 -16.11 10.25
N GLU A 10 -4.15 -16.27 10.85
CA GLU A 10 -3.81 -15.57 12.10
C GLU A 10 -3.69 -14.06 11.91
N SER A 11 -3.22 -13.62 10.74
CA SER A 11 -3.14 -12.19 10.39
C SER A 11 -4.54 -11.57 10.29
N PHE A 12 -5.53 -12.34 9.84
CA PHE A 12 -6.93 -11.91 9.75
C PHE A 12 -7.58 -11.86 11.13
N GLU A 13 -7.39 -12.90 11.93
CA GLU A 13 -7.91 -12.97 13.28
C GLU A 13 -7.34 -11.83 14.15
N ALA A 14 -6.03 -11.59 14.05
CA ALA A 14 -5.38 -10.47 14.73
C ALA A 14 -5.84 -9.09 14.21
N ALA A 15 -6.37 -9.01 12.99
CA ALA A 15 -7.04 -7.83 12.45
C ALA A 15 -8.51 -7.72 12.86
N GLY A 16 -9.07 -8.73 13.56
CA GLY A 16 -10.49 -8.80 13.90
C GLY A 16 -11.39 -9.20 12.73
N LEU A 17 -10.83 -9.89 11.73
CA LEU A 17 -11.54 -10.45 10.57
C LEU A 17 -11.68 -11.96 10.73
N SER A 18 -12.86 -12.49 10.45
CA SER A 18 -13.14 -13.93 10.49
C SER A 18 -13.70 -14.40 9.16
N LEU A 19 -13.38 -15.64 8.77
CA LEU A 19 -13.89 -16.27 7.56
C LEU A 19 -15.05 -17.19 7.91
N ASP A 20 -16.14 -17.09 7.16
CA ASP A 20 -17.29 -17.99 7.27
C ASP A 20 -17.01 -19.30 6.53
N ASP A 21 -16.53 -19.16 5.29
CA ASP A 21 -16.10 -20.25 4.43
C ASP A 21 -14.63 -20.03 4.02
N PRO A 22 -13.69 -20.81 4.56
CA PRO A 22 -12.27 -20.70 4.24
C PRO A 22 -11.94 -21.06 2.78
N GLU A 23 -12.72 -21.93 2.13
CA GLU A 23 -12.48 -22.35 0.75
C GLU A 23 -12.95 -21.28 -0.24
N ARG A 24 -14.01 -20.55 0.11
CA ARG A 24 -14.55 -19.45 -0.70
C ARG A 24 -14.02 -18.07 -0.30
N GLY A 25 -13.28 -17.98 0.79
CA GLY A 25 -12.76 -16.70 1.32
C GLY A 25 -13.88 -15.72 1.70
N THR A 26 -15.03 -16.26 2.15
CA THR A 26 -16.19 -15.45 2.56
C THR A 26 -15.96 -14.88 3.95
N LEU A 27 -16.21 -13.58 4.13
CA LEU A 27 -16.02 -12.90 5.42
C LEU A 27 -17.29 -12.92 6.26
N ILE A 28 -17.08 -13.01 7.57
CA ILE A 28 -18.07 -12.69 8.60
C ILE A 28 -17.96 -11.20 8.93
N GLU A 29 -19.08 -10.60 9.34
CA GLU A 29 -19.10 -9.24 9.85
C GLU A 29 -18.06 -9.05 10.98
N PRO A 30 -17.17 -8.03 10.89
CA PRO A 30 -16.20 -7.76 11.94
C PRO A 30 -16.88 -7.35 13.25
N PHE A 31 -16.32 -7.75 14.40
CA PHE A 31 -16.87 -7.36 15.69
C PHE A 31 -16.75 -5.85 15.97
N ILE A 32 -17.68 -5.32 16.76
CA ILE A 32 -17.67 -3.93 17.23
C ILE A 32 -16.34 -3.64 17.96
N GLY A 33 -15.68 -2.55 17.58
CA GLY A 33 -14.38 -2.15 18.14
C GLY A 33 -13.15 -2.74 17.44
N THR A 34 -13.34 -3.56 16.40
CA THR A 34 -12.24 -3.99 15.52
C THR A 34 -11.87 -2.91 14.50
N PRO A 35 -10.61 -2.86 14.01
CA PRO A 35 -10.14 -1.81 13.09
C PRO A 35 -10.94 -1.68 11.79
N PHE A 36 -11.55 -2.77 11.33
CA PHE A 36 -12.28 -2.84 10.06
C PHE A 36 -13.79 -2.74 10.20
N PHE A 37 -14.34 -2.73 11.43
CA PHE A 37 -15.77 -2.61 11.68
C PHE A 37 -16.38 -1.41 10.95
N GLU A 38 -15.88 -0.20 11.25
CA GLU A 38 -16.36 1.05 10.62
C GLU A 38 -16.17 1.07 9.09
N GLN A 39 -15.08 0.47 8.58
CA GLN A 39 -14.78 0.46 7.15
C GLN A 39 -15.72 -0.46 6.37
N PHE A 40 -16.14 -1.55 7.00
CA PHE A 40 -16.91 -2.61 6.37
C PHE A 40 -18.41 -2.59 6.69
N GLN A 41 -18.87 -1.74 7.63
CA GLN A 41 -20.30 -1.52 7.94
C GLN A 41 -21.20 -1.28 6.72
N LYS A 42 -20.65 -0.74 5.63
CA LYS A 42 -21.39 -0.48 4.39
C LYS A 42 -21.68 -1.73 3.54
N PHE A 43 -21.03 -2.86 3.85
CA PHE A 43 -21.22 -4.10 3.12
C PHE A 43 -22.31 -4.94 3.76
N ASP A 44 -23.09 -5.60 2.90
CA ASP A 44 -24.10 -6.55 3.34
C ASP A 44 -23.48 -7.95 3.41
N PHE A 45 -23.04 -8.35 4.61
CA PHE A 45 -22.38 -9.63 4.86
C PHE A 45 -23.33 -10.83 4.78
N TYR A 46 -24.62 -10.60 4.98
CA TYR A 46 -25.64 -11.63 5.10
C TYR A 46 -26.72 -11.56 4.01
N GLY A 47 -26.50 -10.71 2.99
CA GLY A 47 -27.37 -10.57 1.83
C GLY A 47 -27.18 -11.68 0.79
N ASP A 48 -27.84 -11.52 -0.36
CA ASP A 48 -27.81 -12.52 -1.44
C ASP A 48 -26.42 -12.75 -2.04
N VAL A 49 -25.54 -11.74 -1.98
CA VAL A 49 -24.15 -11.80 -2.46
C VAL A 49 -23.20 -11.64 -1.26
N PRO A 50 -22.55 -12.71 -0.81
CA PRO A 50 -21.67 -12.64 0.35
C PRO A 50 -20.37 -11.89 0.03
N VAL A 51 -19.83 -11.20 1.05
CA VAL A 51 -18.57 -10.47 0.94
C VAL A 51 -17.41 -11.47 0.88
N GLN A 52 -16.67 -11.46 -0.22
CA GLN A 52 -15.52 -12.35 -0.46
C GLN A 52 -14.23 -11.54 -0.62
N ILE A 53 -13.11 -12.14 -0.21
CA ILE A 53 -11.79 -11.59 -0.53
C ILE A 53 -11.36 -12.07 -1.91
N GLU A 54 -11.31 -11.15 -2.87
CA GLU A 54 -10.79 -11.44 -4.21
C GLU A 54 -9.26 -11.41 -4.28
N GLU A 55 -8.62 -10.39 -3.67
CA GLU A 55 -7.17 -10.22 -3.74
C GLU A 55 -6.63 -9.62 -2.44
N LEU A 56 -5.59 -10.25 -1.89
CA LEU A 56 -4.86 -9.70 -0.75
C LEU A 56 -3.55 -9.05 -1.21
N LYS A 57 -3.50 -7.71 -1.11
CA LYS A 57 -2.29 -6.95 -1.43
C LYS A 57 -1.44 -6.80 -0.19
N LEU A 58 -0.33 -7.54 -0.14
CA LEU A 58 0.71 -7.32 0.85
C LEU A 58 1.40 -5.98 0.58
N PRO A 59 1.87 -5.27 1.63
CA PRO A 59 2.63 -4.05 1.45
C PRO A 59 3.88 -4.37 0.61
N ALA A 60 3.88 -3.88 -0.63
CA ALA A 60 4.98 -4.09 -1.54
C ALA A 60 6.24 -3.43 -0.96
N GLN A 61 7.37 -4.14 -1.03
CA GLN A 61 8.67 -3.56 -0.73
C GLN A 61 8.97 -2.48 -1.78
N ARG A 62 8.64 -1.23 -1.46
CA ARG A 62 8.94 -0.08 -2.32
C ARG A 62 10.42 0.23 -2.16
N MET A 63 11.14 0.35 -3.29
CA MET A 63 12.49 0.92 -3.27
C MET A 63 12.47 2.28 -2.53
N PRO A 64 13.52 2.61 -1.77
CA PRO A 64 13.60 3.88 -1.06
C PRO A 64 13.25 5.05 -1.97
N LYS A 65 12.36 5.94 -1.50
CA LYS A 65 11.87 7.10 -2.27
C LYS A 65 13.00 7.98 -2.83
N GLU A 66 14.17 7.97 -2.20
CA GLU A 66 15.35 8.75 -2.58
C GLU A 66 15.88 8.38 -3.96
N ILE A 67 15.76 7.10 -4.36
CA ILE A 67 16.20 6.60 -5.66
C ILE A 67 15.38 7.24 -6.79
N PHE A 68 14.12 7.61 -6.52
CA PHE A 68 13.24 8.26 -7.49
C PHE A 68 13.75 9.65 -7.92
N TYR A 69 14.57 10.31 -7.09
CA TYR A 69 15.12 11.64 -7.38
C TYR A 69 16.46 11.61 -8.13
N LEU A 70 17.11 10.45 -8.25
CA LEU A 70 18.38 10.32 -8.97
C LEU A 70 18.34 10.87 -10.41
N PRO A 71 17.28 10.63 -11.21
CA PRO A 71 17.19 11.21 -12.56
C PRO A 71 17.20 12.75 -12.56
N ALA A 72 16.56 13.38 -11.58
CA ALA A 72 16.52 14.84 -11.46
C ALA A 72 17.91 15.42 -11.13
N PHE A 73 18.63 14.80 -10.18
CA PHE A 73 20.00 15.20 -9.87
C PHE A 73 20.95 14.97 -11.03
N PHE A 74 20.79 13.88 -11.77
CA PHE A 74 21.58 13.60 -12.98
C PHE A 74 21.37 14.66 -14.06
N ALA A 75 20.11 15.03 -14.31
CA ALA A 75 19.77 16.11 -15.24
C ALA A 75 20.38 17.45 -14.79
N LEU A 76 20.26 17.81 -13.50
CA LEU A 76 20.85 19.02 -12.94
C LEU A 76 22.38 19.03 -13.09
N PHE A 77 23.05 17.91 -12.84
CA PHE A 77 24.50 17.79 -13.00
C PHE A 77 24.93 18.01 -14.45
N ILE A 78 24.23 17.43 -15.42
CA ILE A 78 24.46 17.67 -16.85
C ILE A 78 24.28 19.16 -17.18
N ILE A 79 23.20 19.77 -16.71
CA ILE A 79 22.93 21.19 -16.92
C ILE A 79 24.07 22.05 -16.36
N ILE A 80 24.55 21.76 -15.15
CA ILE A 80 25.68 22.48 -14.53
C ILE A 80 26.96 22.34 -15.37
N LEU A 81 27.30 21.14 -15.84
CA LEU A 81 28.47 20.92 -16.70
C LEU A 81 28.38 21.70 -18.02
N LEU A 82 27.18 21.77 -18.61
CA LEU A 82 26.92 22.55 -19.81
C LEU A 82 26.99 24.06 -19.55
N GLN A 83 26.45 24.53 -18.42
CA GLN A 83 26.47 25.95 -18.04
C GLN A 83 27.87 26.43 -17.64
N ARG A 84 28.73 25.56 -17.10
CA ARG A 84 30.10 25.93 -16.68
C ARG A 84 30.95 26.53 -17.81
N ARG A 85 30.66 26.16 -19.07
CA ARG A 85 31.33 26.73 -20.26
C ARG A 85 30.87 28.16 -20.60
N ARG A 86 29.72 28.59 -20.09
CA ARG A 86 29.12 29.92 -20.35
C ARG A 86 29.35 30.91 -19.22
N GLN A 87 29.79 30.45 -18.05
CA GLN A 87 30.08 31.32 -16.90
C GLN A 87 31.40 32.10 -17.03
N THR A 88 32.18 31.88 -18.10
CA THR A 88 33.47 32.56 -18.33
C THR A 88 33.37 33.81 -19.20
N GLU A 89 32.17 34.25 -19.57
CA GLU A 89 31.98 35.59 -20.16
C GLU A 89 31.83 36.60 -19.02
N PRO A 90 32.84 37.46 -18.75
CA PRO A 90 32.71 38.50 -17.74
C PRO A 90 31.60 39.47 -18.16
N ALA A 91 30.64 39.68 -17.27
CA ALA A 91 29.75 40.82 -17.38
C ALA A 91 30.57 42.05 -16.99
N PHE A 92 31.06 42.76 -18.01
CA PHE A 92 31.84 43.99 -17.98
C PHE A 92 33.36 43.85 -17.76
#